data_AF-A0A2P5VMW5-F1
#
_entry.id   AF-A0A2P5VMW5-F1
#
_cell.length_a   1.000
_cell.length_b   1.000
_cell.length_c   1.000
_cell.angle_alpha   90.00
_cell.angle_beta   90.00
_cell.angle_gamma   90.00
#
_symmetry.space_group_name_H-M   'P 1'
#
loop_
_entity.id
_entity.type
_entity.pdbx_description
1 polymer ?
#
loop_
_entity_poly.entity_id
_entity_poly.type
_entity_poly.pdbx_seq_one_letter_code
_entity_poly.pdbx_strand_id
1 'polypeptide(L)' 'LENLYSLLNDQNKGRGQVTFLLEVKDIGREVEVTLPGGFAITPHVRGALKAIPGVLDVHDV' A
#
# COMPACT_ATOMS: atom_id res chain seq x y z
N LEU A 1 -1.54 -8.36 -8.92
CA LEU A 1 -0.80 -7.09 -8.82
C LEU A 1 -1.53 -5.91 -9.47
N GLU A 2 -2.37 -6.11 -10.51
CA GLU A 2 -3.16 -5.01 -11.13
C GLU A 2 -4.05 -4.23 -10.15
N ASN A 3 -4.59 -4.89 -9.12
CA ASN A 3 -5.59 -4.28 -8.23
C ASN A 3 -5.03 -3.19 -7.29
N LEU A 4 -3.78 -3.31 -6.84
CA LEU A 4 -3.21 -2.42 -5.82
C LEU A 4 -2.76 -1.07 -6.39
N TYR A 5 -2.08 -1.10 -7.54
CA TYR A 5 -1.61 0.11 -8.19
C TYR A 5 -2.78 0.95 -8.72
N SER A 6 -3.81 0.31 -9.30
CA SER A 6 -5.01 1.00 -9.76
C SER A 6 -5.74 1.74 -8.63
N LEU A 7 -5.88 1.09 -7.47
CA LEU A 7 -6.51 1.69 -6.29
C LEU A 7 -5.80 2.96 -5.78
N LEU A 8 -4.47 2.97 -5.84
CA LEU A 8 -3.67 4.13 -5.38
C LEU A 8 -3.57 5.23 -6.44
N ASN A 9 -3.56 4.88 -7.72
CA ASN A 9 -3.34 5.82 -8.82
C ASN A 9 -4.61 6.57 -9.25
N ASP A 10 -5.81 6.00 -9.06
CA ASP A 10 -7.08 6.65 -9.41
C ASP A 10 -7.49 7.79 -8.46
N GLN A 11 -6.86 7.88 -7.30
CA GLN A 11 -7.19 8.84 -6.25
C GLN A 11 -6.16 9.98 -6.31
N ASN A 12 -6.46 11.04 -7.07
CA ASN A 12 -5.75 12.34 -7.17
C ASN A 12 -4.47 12.51 -6.32
N LYS A 13 -3.38 13.06 -6.91
CA LYS A 13 -2.10 13.29 -6.21
C LYS A 13 -2.29 13.91 -4.82
N GLY A 14 -1.86 13.20 -3.78
CA GLY A 14 -1.91 13.63 -2.39
C GLY A 14 -0.53 13.85 -1.80
N ARG A 15 -0.46 14.08 -0.49
CA ARG A 15 0.81 14.21 0.24
C ARG A 15 1.19 12.95 1.02
N GLY A 16 0.35 11.91 1.01
CA GLY A 16 0.61 10.67 1.73
C GLY A 16 1.72 9.87 1.08
N GLN A 17 2.68 9.42 1.87
CA GLN A 17 3.66 8.43 1.46
C GLN A 17 3.11 7.03 1.71
N VAL A 18 3.35 6.11 0.78
CA VAL A 18 2.95 4.70 0.94
C VAL A 18 4.21 3.86 0.96
N THR A 19 4.33 3.04 1.99
CA THR A 19 5.41 2.06 2.11
C THR A 19 4.80 0.69 2.29
N PHE A 20 5.33 -0.29 1.54
CA PHE A 20 4.98 -1.70 1.68
C PHE A 20 6.04 -2.40 2.51
N LEU A 21 5.58 -3.17 3.49
CA LEU A 21 6.40 -4.14 4.21
C LEU A 21 6.07 -5.53 3.66
N LEU A 22 7.03 -6.15 2.99
CA LEU A 22 6.84 -7.41 2.29
C LEU A 22 7.65 -8.52 2.96
N GLU A 23 6.99 -9.58 3.40
CA GLU A 23 7.65 -10.78 3.88
C GLU A 23 8.05 -11.66 2.68
N VAL A 24 9.36 -11.79 2.44
CA VAL A 24 9.89 -12.64 1.36
C VAL A 24 10.24 -14.01 1.96
N LYS A 25 9.25 -14.91 1.93
CA LYS A 25 9.30 -16.24 2.58
C LYS A 25 10.53 -17.07 2.22
N ASP A 26 10.96 -17.00 0.96
CA ASP A 26 12.07 -17.82 0.45
C ASP A 26 13.44 -17.44 1.03
N ILE A 27 13.58 -16.19 1.51
CA ILE A 27 14.83 -15.68 2.08
C ILE A 27 14.70 -15.33 3.56
N GLY A 28 13.50 -15.47 4.15
CA GLY A 28 13.22 -15.17 5.55
C GLY A 28 13.52 -13.72 5.93
N ARG A 29 13.32 -12.77 4.99
CA ARG A 29 13.57 -11.35 5.21
C ARG A 29 12.33 -10.52 4.93
N GLU A 30 12.27 -9.39 5.61
CA GLU A 30 11.35 -8.31 5.31
C GLU A 30 12.02 -7.32 4.36
N VAL A 31 11.29 -6.90 3.34
CA VAL A 31 11.71 -5.86 2.41
C VAL A 31 10.74 -4.70 2.53
N GLU A 32 11.28 -3.54 2.81
CA GLU A 32 10.54 -2.28 2.86
C GLU A 32 10.65 -1.59 1.49
N VAL A 33 9.51 -1.25 0.89
CA VAL A 33 9.43 -0.59 -0.41
C VAL A 33 8.57 0.65 -0.30
N THR A 34 9.21 1.81 -0.32
CA THR A 34 8.50 3.09 -0.43
C THR A 34 8.11 3.34 -1.87
N LEU A 35 6.81 3.53 -2.11
CA LEU A 35 6.32 3.92 -3.41
C LEU A 35 6.70 5.37 -3.72
N PRO A 36 7.20 5.66 -4.93
CA PRO A 36 7.51 7.01 -5.32
C PRO A 36 6.23 7.84 -5.49
N GLY A 37 6.31 9.12 -5.16
CA GLY A 37 5.21 10.08 -5.31
C GLY A 37 4.40 10.27 -4.03
N GLY A 38 3.23 10.90 -4.19
CA GLY A 38 2.33 11.22 -3.09
C GLY A 38 0.89 10.85 -3.44
N PHE A 39 0.23 10.17 -2.51
CA PHE A 39 -1.07 9.53 -2.71
C PHE A 39 -2.13 10.17 -1.80
N ALA A 40 -3.36 10.31 -2.29
CA ALA A 40 -4.49 10.72 -1.47
C ALA A 40 -5.03 9.52 -0.68
N ILE A 41 -4.58 9.38 0.57
CA ILE A 41 -4.97 8.26 1.43
C ILE A 41 -6.24 8.65 2.23
N THR A 42 -7.39 8.34 1.65
CA THR A 42 -8.70 8.53 2.30
C THR A 42 -9.08 7.32 3.17
N PRO A 43 -10.05 7.43 4.10
CA PRO A 43 -10.58 6.28 4.83
C PRO A 43 -11.08 5.16 3.91
N HIS A 44 -11.70 5.51 2.78
CA HIS A 44 -12.16 4.54 1.79
C HIS A 44 -11.00 3.76 1.17
N VAL A 45 -9.93 4.47 0.76
CA VAL A 45 -8.70 3.83 0.23
C VAL A 45 -8.10 2.87 1.26
N ARG A 46 -8.02 3.26 2.53
CA ARG A 46 -7.52 2.37 3.60
C ARG A 46 -8.39 1.12 3.76
N GLY A 47 -9.71 1.27 3.74
CA GLY A 47 -10.63 0.14 3.78
C GLY A 47 -10.47 -0.81 2.60
N ALA A 48 -10.33 -0.25 1.39
CA ALA A 48 -10.10 -1.03 0.18
C ALA A 48 -8.77 -1.79 0.22
N LEU A 49 -7.69 -1.17 0.72
CA LEU A 49 -6.39 -1.83 0.90
C LEU A 49 -6.51 -3.06 1.82
N LYS A 50 -7.23 -2.95 2.95
CA LYS A 50 -7.45 -4.09 3.86
C LYS A 50 -8.24 -5.25 3.24
N ALA A 51 -9.03 -4.99 2.20
CA ALA A 51 -9.78 -6.02 1.49
C ALA A 51 -8.95 -6.78 0.43
N ILE A 52 -7.73 -6.32 0.12
CA ILE A 52 -6.86 -6.96 -0.87
C ILE A 52 -6.25 -8.23 -0.26
N PRO A 53 -6.40 -9.40 -0.90
CA PRO A 53 -5.75 -10.63 -0.45
C PRO A 53 -4.22 -10.46 -0.34
N GLY A 54 -3.68 -10.82 0.82
CA GLY A 54 -2.25 -10.68 1.12
C GLY A 54 -1.88 -9.40 1.85
N VAL A 55 -2.80 -8.44 2.01
CA VAL A 55 -2.62 -7.32 2.95
C VAL A 55 -2.96 -7.81 4.34
N LEU A 56 -1.96 -7.85 5.22
CA LEU A 56 -2.13 -8.27 6.61
C LEU A 56 -2.69 -7.13 7.47
N ASP A 57 -2.15 -5.92 7.31
CA ASP A 57 -2.65 -4.73 7.99
C ASP A 57 -2.28 -3.43 7.24
N VAL A 58 -2.92 -2.33 7.63
CA VAL A 58 -2.65 -0.97 7.16
C VAL A 58 -2.56 -0.06 8.38
N HIS A 59 -1.43 0.62 8.53
CA HIS A 59 -1.12 1.56 9.61
C HIS A 59 -1.00 2.99 9.09
N ASP A 60 -1.50 3.95 9.85
CA ASP A 60 -1.22 5.38 9.73
C ASP A 60 -0.28 5.83 10.86
N VAL A 61 0.64 6.74 10.53
CA VAL A 61 1.67 7.29 11.43
C VAL A 61 1.57 8.80 11.49
#